data_AF-A0A2N2A885-F1
#
_entry.id   AF-A0A2N2A885-F1
#
_cell.length_a   1.000
_cell.length_b   1.000
_cell.length_c   1.000
_cell.angle_alpha   90.00
_cell.angle_beta   90.00
_cell.angle_gamma   90.00
#
_symmetry.space_group_name_H-M   'P 1'
#
loop_
_entity.id
_entity.type
_entity.pdbx_description
1 polymer ?
#
loop_
_entity_poly.entity_id
_entity_poly.type
_entity_poly.pdbx_seq_one_letter_code
_entity_poly.pdbx_strand_id
1 'polypeptide(L)'
;PAPEGTVPLADIQRFVSVYRAVRQGYVDELPDKKVMQAALRGLITDLDPHSAYLNKEQAQGMDEFANGSYDGVGVELVQLPDRSLRVIAPIDGTPAARAGLLPGDVIIAIDGKPVDVDNADAGKSQLRGEPGTKVVLRVLREEQPQPLELTIERDTIRVTSVRVRLLEPRYGYARISTFQSETGAELSKAITGIQSTSKPLLGLVLDLRSNPGGVLGAAVEAADAFLDEGLIVATKGRLPFSNSRFNATRGDLLNGAPIVVLVDGGSASASEVLAAALRDHRRALIMGERTFGKGTVQTILPLDNGDAIKLTTARYYTPSGGSIQARGIRPDVIVKTAHFDEDDNEILPREADLPGHLKAGGATSDGGDG
;
A
#
# COMPACT_ATOMS: atom_id res chain seq x y z
N PRO A 1 25.42 28.50 17.16
CA PRO A 1 24.17 28.10 16.45
C PRO A 1 23.77 29.17 15.43
N ALA A 2 23.65 28.80 14.16
CA ALA A 2 23.05 29.69 13.17
C ALA A 2 21.58 29.93 13.52
N PRO A 3 21.02 31.13 13.30
CA PRO A 3 19.60 31.39 13.56
C PRO A 3 18.74 30.45 12.71
N GLU A 4 17.64 29.96 13.28
CA GLU A 4 16.65 29.12 12.60
C GLU A 4 16.24 29.78 11.27
N GLY A 5 16.33 29.03 10.17
CA GLY A 5 15.96 29.50 8.84
C GLY A 5 17.10 30.09 7.98
N THR A 6 18.36 30.08 8.45
CA THR A 6 19.51 30.42 7.60
C THR A 6 20.11 29.18 6.94
N VAL A 7 20.51 29.31 5.68
CA VAL A 7 21.20 28.25 4.92
C VAL A 7 22.49 27.87 5.69
N PRO A 8 22.68 26.59 6.08
CA PRO A 8 23.82 26.19 6.89
C PRO A 8 25.09 26.06 6.04
N LEU A 9 25.69 27.21 5.69
CA LEU A 9 26.82 27.28 4.75
C LEU A 9 28.01 26.40 5.16
N ALA A 10 28.32 26.33 6.46
CA ALA A 10 29.41 25.49 6.96
C ALA A 10 29.15 23.99 6.75
N ASP A 11 27.91 23.53 6.94
CA ASP A 11 27.54 22.13 6.73
C ASP A 11 27.45 21.78 5.25
N ILE A 12 27.00 22.71 4.40
CA ILE A 12 27.03 22.55 2.94
C ILE A 12 28.48 22.45 2.45
N GLN A 13 29.38 23.31 2.93
CA GLN A 13 30.80 23.22 2.61
C GLN A 13 31.40 21.89 3.06
N ARG A 14 31.05 21.42 4.26
CA ARG A 14 31.47 20.11 4.77
C ARG A 14 30.96 18.98 3.87
N PHE A 15 29.68 19.00 3.49
CA PHE A 15 29.08 18.03 2.58
C PHE A 15 29.83 17.98 1.24
N VAL A 16 30.09 19.14 0.63
CA VAL A 16 30.83 19.23 -0.64
C VAL A 16 32.27 18.70 -0.50
N SER A 17 32.95 18.99 0.62
CA SER A 17 34.29 18.46 0.89
C SER A 17 34.30 16.94 1.04
N VAL A 18 33.32 16.38 1.75
CA VAL A 18 33.17 14.92 1.88
C VAL A 18 32.89 14.28 0.53
N TYR A 19 31.98 14.84 -0.26
CA TYR A 19 31.66 14.37 -1.61
C TYR A 19 32.92 14.32 -2.49
N ARG A 20 33.72 15.40 -2.49
CA ARG A 20 34.98 15.47 -3.26
C ARG A 20 36.00 14.44 -2.78
N ALA A 21 36.19 14.30 -1.47
CA ALA A 21 37.12 13.33 -0.90
C ALA A 21 36.75 11.89 -1.28
N VAL A 22 35.46 11.54 -1.26
CA VAL A 22 34.98 10.22 -1.72
C VAL A 22 35.23 10.03 -3.22
N ARG A 23 34.88 11.02 -4.05
CA ARG A 23 35.08 10.93 -5.51
C ARG A 23 36.55 10.79 -5.92
N GLN A 24 37.47 11.41 -5.18
CA GLN A 24 38.90 11.41 -5.49
C GLN A 24 39.66 10.25 -4.84
N GLY A 25 39.23 9.82 -3.66
CA GLY A 25 39.97 8.86 -2.83
C GLY A 25 39.41 7.45 -2.82
N TYR A 26 38.21 7.21 -3.34
CA TYR A 26 37.68 5.86 -3.45
C TYR A 26 38.43 5.08 -4.53
N VAL A 27 38.66 3.78 -4.27
CA VAL A 27 39.52 2.92 -5.12
C VAL A 27 38.96 2.71 -6.52
N ASP A 28 37.63 2.75 -6.67
CA ASP A 28 36.95 2.61 -7.97
C ASP A 28 36.38 3.95 -8.47
N GLU A 29 36.20 4.07 -9.78
CA GLU A 29 35.48 5.21 -10.34
C GLU A 29 33.99 5.15 -9.98
N LEU A 30 33.50 6.18 -9.28
CA LEU A 30 32.10 6.30 -8.90
C LEU A 30 31.39 7.32 -9.79
N PRO A 31 30.31 6.94 -10.52
CA PRO A 31 29.50 7.90 -11.27
C PRO A 31 28.86 8.95 -10.36
N ASP A 32 28.96 10.24 -10.71
CA ASP A 32 28.42 11.35 -9.90
C ASP A 32 26.95 11.16 -9.54
N LYS A 33 26.13 10.71 -10.51
CA LYS A 33 24.70 10.42 -10.31
C LYS A 33 24.47 9.39 -9.19
N LYS A 34 25.29 8.34 -9.11
CA LYS A 34 25.14 7.27 -8.11
C LYS A 34 25.47 7.79 -6.71
N VAL A 35 26.53 8.58 -6.57
CA VAL A 35 26.93 9.18 -5.29
C VAL A 35 25.88 10.19 -4.80
N MET A 36 25.38 11.04 -5.70
CA MET A 36 24.34 12.02 -5.35
C MET A 36 23.02 11.34 -4.96
N GLN A 37 22.59 10.30 -5.68
CA GLN A 37 21.41 9.53 -5.29
C GLN A 37 21.57 8.85 -3.93
N ALA A 38 22.76 8.33 -3.62
CA ALA A 38 23.04 7.77 -2.29
C ALA A 38 22.94 8.83 -1.19
N ALA A 39 23.45 10.05 -1.43
CA ALA A 39 23.33 11.16 -0.50
C ALA A 39 21.87 11.58 -0.26
N LEU A 40 21.05 11.67 -1.33
CA LEU A 40 19.63 11.99 -1.23
C LEU A 40 18.85 10.92 -0.45
N ARG A 41 19.14 9.64 -0.69
CA ARG A 41 18.55 8.54 0.09
C ARG A 41 18.94 8.65 1.56
N GLY A 42 20.22 8.83 1.85
CA GLY A 42 20.73 8.97 3.23
C GLY A 42 20.11 10.13 3.99
N LEU A 43 19.78 11.24 3.32
CA LEU A 43 19.07 12.38 3.95
C LEU A 43 17.69 12.01 4.49
N ILE A 44 17.01 11.05 3.86
CA ILE A 44 15.61 10.72 4.13
C ILE A 44 15.48 9.47 5.00
N THR A 45 16.40 8.50 4.87
CA THR A 45 16.34 7.21 5.58
C THR A 45 16.28 7.34 7.10
N ASP A 46 16.92 8.36 7.67
CA ASP A 46 16.95 8.56 9.13
C ASP A 46 15.73 9.31 9.69
N LEU A 47 14.79 9.77 8.84
CA LEU A 47 13.64 10.54 9.30
C LEU A 47 12.59 9.66 9.99
N ASP A 48 12.15 8.61 9.29
CA ASP A 48 11.17 7.63 9.73
C ASP A 48 11.14 6.45 8.72
N PRO A 49 10.60 5.27 9.06
CA PRO A 49 10.61 4.10 8.18
C PRO A 49 9.69 4.21 6.94
N HIS A 50 8.91 5.29 6.82
CA HIS A 50 7.94 5.51 5.74
C HIS A 50 8.35 6.60 4.77
N SER A 51 9.32 7.45 5.10
CA SER A 51 9.83 8.49 4.23
C SER A 51 10.90 7.93 3.29
N ALA A 52 10.85 8.29 2.00
CA ALA A 52 11.79 7.78 0.99
C ALA A 52 11.98 8.75 -0.19
N TYR A 53 13.18 8.72 -0.77
CA TYR A 53 13.40 9.22 -2.12
C TYR A 53 13.00 8.15 -3.13
N LEU A 54 12.14 8.51 -4.07
CA LEU A 54 11.65 7.65 -5.14
C LEU A 54 12.25 8.11 -6.45
N ASN A 55 12.86 7.20 -7.20
CA ASN A 55 13.13 7.48 -8.61
C ASN A 55 11.82 7.51 -9.41
N LYS A 56 11.89 7.98 -10.66
CA LYS A 56 10.76 8.04 -11.57
C LYS A 56 9.94 6.75 -11.64
N GLU A 57 10.59 5.59 -11.76
CA GLU A 57 9.90 4.30 -11.87
C GLU A 57 9.16 3.95 -10.56
N GLN A 58 9.77 4.21 -9.41
CA GLN A 58 9.15 4.02 -8.10
C GLN A 58 8.00 4.99 -7.84
N ALA A 59 8.13 6.25 -8.28
CA ALA A 59 7.07 7.24 -8.19
C ALA A 59 5.86 6.84 -9.03
N GLN A 60 6.09 6.43 -10.28
CA GLN A 60 5.04 5.91 -11.16
C GLN A 60 4.35 4.67 -10.56
N GLY A 61 5.11 3.76 -9.95
CA GLY A 61 4.54 2.60 -9.26
C GLY A 61 3.62 2.95 -8.09
N MET A 62 3.84 4.10 -7.41
CA MET A 62 2.92 4.60 -6.38
C MET A 62 1.61 5.12 -6.97
N ASP A 63 1.67 5.80 -8.11
CA ASP A 63 0.48 6.27 -8.83
C ASP A 63 -0.35 5.09 -9.35
N GLU A 64 0.29 4.08 -9.93
CA GLU A 64 -0.34 2.83 -10.37
C GLU A 64 -1.02 2.09 -9.21
N PHE A 65 -0.32 1.98 -8.06
CA PHE A 65 -0.89 1.40 -6.85
C PHE A 65 -2.11 2.20 -6.36
N ALA A 66 -2.01 3.53 -6.29
CA ALA A 66 -3.08 4.38 -5.81
C ALA A 66 -4.32 4.29 -6.70
N ASN A 67 -4.14 4.32 -8.02
CA ASN A 67 -5.23 4.21 -8.99
C ASN A 67 -5.84 2.81 -9.03
N GLY A 68 -5.09 1.79 -8.58
CA GLY A 68 -5.49 0.40 -8.71
C GLY A 68 -5.48 -0.11 -10.15
N SER A 69 -4.76 0.60 -11.02
CA SER A 69 -4.62 0.24 -12.41
C SER A 69 -3.24 0.58 -12.94
N TYR A 70 -2.75 -0.25 -13.86
CA TYR A 70 -1.51 -0.02 -14.57
C TYR A 70 -1.65 -0.48 -16.02
N ASP A 71 -0.83 0.08 -16.91
CA ASP A 71 -0.83 -0.32 -18.31
C ASP A 71 0.18 -1.44 -18.57
N GLY A 72 -0.31 -2.57 -19.09
CA GLY A 72 0.54 -3.74 -19.35
C GLY A 72 -0.25 -4.98 -19.73
N VAL A 73 0.32 -6.16 -19.45
CA VAL A 73 -0.26 -7.44 -19.90
C VAL A 73 -1.15 -8.14 -18.87
N GLY A 74 -1.07 -7.78 -17.59
CA GLY A 74 -1.90 -8.38 -16.53
C GLY A 74 -1.41 -9.74 -16.02
N VAL A 75 -0.17 -9.83 -15.55
CA VAL A 75 0.43 -11.07 -15.04
C VAL A 75 1.12 -10.86 -13.70
N GLU A 76 0.96 -11.82 -12.79
CA GLU A 76 1.74 -11.93 -11.55
C GLU A 76 2.99 -12.77 -11.79
N LEU A 77 4.15 -12.21 -11.44
CA LEU A 77 5.45 -12.85 -11.63
C LEU A 77 6.16 -12.99 -10.30
N VAL A 78 6.86 -14.12 -10.14
CA VAL A 78 7.89 -14.29 -9.12
C VAL A 78 9.24 -14.31 -9.80
N GLN A 79 10.22 -13.70 -9.16
CA GLN A 79 11.61 -13.89 -9.53
C GLN A 79 12.19 -15.02 -8.68
N LEU A 80 12.67 -16.07 -9.34
CA LEU A 80 13.27 -17.21 -8.67
C LEU A 80 14.70 -16.88 -8.19
N PRO A 81 15.33 -17.71 -7.32
CA PRO A 81 16.70 -17.50 -6.88
C PRO A 81 17.73 -17.46 -8.01
N ASP A 82 17.47 -18.20 -9.09
CA ASP A 82 18.23 -18.15 -10.35
C ASP A 82 17.88 -16.91 -11.20
N ARG A 83 17.13 -15.96 -10.62
CA ARG A 83 16.65 -14.69 -11.19
C ARG A 83 15.80 -14.80 -12.45
N SER A 84 15.39 -16.01 -12.85
CA SER A 84 14.41 -16.19 -13.91
C SER A 84 13.03 -15.64 -13.51
N LEU A 85 12.25 -15.20 -14.50
CA LEU A 85 10.89 -14.71 -14.29
C LEU A 85 9.90 -15.85 -14.51
N ARG A 86 9.24 -16.28 -13.44
CA ARG A 86 8.20 -17.32 -13.49
C ARG A 86 6.83 -16.71 -13.26
N VAL A 87 5.87 -17.15 -14.07
CA VAL A 87 4.46 -16.78 -13.92
C VAL A 87 3.88 -17.46 -12.70
N ILE A 88 3.41 -16.66 -11.74
CA ILE A 88 2.55 -17.17 -10.65
C ILE A 88 1.18 -17.46 -11.24
N ALA A 89 0.53 -16.44 -11.80
CA ALA A 89 -0.73 -16.56 -12.50
C ALA A 89 -0.96 -15.35 -13.43
N PRO A 90 -1.60 -15.54 -14.60
CA PRO A 90 -2.22 -14.43 -15.29
C PRO A 90 -3.42 -13.92 -14.46
N ILE A 91 -3.70 -12.62 -14.52
CA ILE A 91 -4.88 -12.06 -13.88
C ILE A 91 -6.10 -12.37 -14.77
N ASP A 92 -7.17 -12.89 -14.16
CA ASP A 92 -8.38 -13.26 -14.90
C ASP A 92 -8.93 -12.12 -15.75
N GLY A 93 -9.32 -12.43 -16.99
CA GLY A 93 -9.90 -11.45 -17.91
C GLY A 93 -8.91 -10.42 -18.47
N THR A 94 -7.60 -10.56 -18.24
CA THR A 94 -6.57 -9.67 -18.79
C THR A 94 -5.98 -10.20 -20.11
N PRO A 95 -5.21 -9.37 -20.86
CA PRO A 95 -4.56 -9.82 -22.09
C PRO A 95 -3.67 -11.05 -21.92
N ALA A 96 -2.92 -11.17 -20.81
CA ALA A 96 -2.06 -12.33 -20.56
C ALA A 96 -2.86 -13.63 -20.44
N ALA A 97 -4.00 -13.59 -19.73
CA ALA A 97 -4.90 -14.73 -19.64
C ALA A 97 -5.49 -15.10 -21.01
N ARG A 98 -5.94 -14.11 -21.79
CA ARG A 98 -6.48 -14.33 -23.15
C ARG A 98 -5.45 -14.86 -24.14
N ALA A 99 -4.18 -14.49 -23.97
CA ALA A 99 -3.08 -14.96 -24.78
C ALA A 99 -2.64 -16.41 -24.43
N GLY A 100 -3.22 -17.02 -23.39
CA GLY A 100 -2.92 -18.40 -23.01
C GLY A 100 -1.65 -18.58 -22.20
N LEU A 101 -1.18 -17.52 -21.54
CA LEU A 101 -0.13 -17.61 -20.52
C LEU A 101 -0.68 -18.40 -19.31
N LEU A 102 0.12 -19.31 -18.74
CA LEU A 102 -0.32 -20.19 -17.67
C LEU A 102 0.55 -20.06 -16.42
N PRO A 103 0.01 -20.37 -15.22
CA PRO A 103 0.81 -20.59 -14.02
C PRO A 103 1.97 -21.54 -14.29
N GLY A 104 3.15 -21.16 -13.84
CA GLY A 104 4.36 -21.97 -13.99
C GLY A 104 5.20 -21.69 -15.22
N ASP A 105 4.68 -20.99 -16.25
CA ASP A 105 5.45 -20.58 -17.42
C ASP A 105 6.69 -19.76 -17.01
N VAL A 106 7.84 -20.02 -17.64
CA VAL A 106 9.08 -19.25 -17.42
C VAL A 106 9.31 -18.35 -18.62
N ILE A 107 9.37 -17.04 -18.41
CA ILE A 107 9.63 -16.05 -19.47
C ILE A 107 11.12 -16.05 -19.78
N ILE A 108 11.48 -16.47 -20.99
CA ILE A 108 12.87 -16.57 -21.45
C ILE A 108 13.26 -15.47 -22.44
N ALA A 109 12.30 -14.77 -23.05
CA ALA A 109 12.56 -13.57 -23.85
C ALA A 109 11.33 -12.65 -23.93
N ILE A 110 11.59 -11.35 -24.10
CA ILE A 110 10.59 -10.31 -24.31
C ILE A 110 11.03 -9.47 -25.52
N ASP A 111 10.17 -9.35 -26.53
CA ASP A 111 10.47 -8.66 -27.81
C ASP A 111 11.82 -9.09 -28.43
N GLY A 112 12.09 -10.40 -28.40
CA GLY A 112 13.31 -11.01 -28.91
C GLY A 112 14.56 -10.83 -28.02
N LYS A 113 14.46 -10.07 -26.93
CA LYS A 113 15.56 -9.91 -25.96
C LYS A 113 15.48 -11.01 -24.90
N PRO A 114 16.54 -11.81 -24.71
CA PRO A 114 16.57 -12.80 -23.64
C PRO A 114 16.33 -12.17 -22.27
N VAL A 115 15.55 -12.84 -21.44
CA VAL A 115 15.43 -12.48 -20.02
C VAL A 115 16.39 -13.37 -19.24
N ASP A 116 17.28 -12.75 -18.49
CA ASP A 116 18.32 -13.42 -17.71
C ASP A 116 18.47 -12.79 -16.32
N VAL A 117 19.45 -13.31 -15.59
CA VAL A 117 19.74 -12.93 -14.20
C VAL A 117 20.12 -11.47 -14.02
N ASP A 118 20.61 -10.82 -15.07
CA ASP A 118 21.10 -9.45 -15.02
C ASP A 118 20.03 -8.45 -15.43
N ASN A 119 19.01 -8.89 -16.18
CA ASN A 119 18.01 -7.99 -16.76
C ASN A 119 16.56 -8.25 -16.33
N ALA A 120 16.29 -9.18 -15.43
CA ALA A 120 14.94 -9.54 -15.00
C ALA A 120 14.05 -8.35 -14.57
N ASP A 121 14.59 -7.35 -13.86
CA ASP A 121 13.81 -6.14 -13.51
C ASP A 121 13.50 -5.28 -14.73
N ALA A 122 14.45 -5.15 -15.67
CA ALA A 122 14.20 -4.50 -16.95
C ALA A 122 13.17 -5.29 -17.79
N GLY A 123 13.17 -6.62 -17.66
CA GLY A 123 12.17 -7.52 -18.27
C GLY A 123 10.76 -7.25 -17.73
N LYS A 124 10.58 -7.13 -16.41
CA LYS A 124 9.29 -6.74 -15.80
C LYS A 124 8.79 -5.41 -16.35
N SER A 125 9.68 -4.42 -16.49
CA SER A 125 9.33 -3.11 -17.06
C SER A 125 8.91 -3.18 -18.53
N GLN A 126 9.45 -4.12 -19.31
CA GLN A 126 9.04 -4.31 -20.72
C GLN A 126 7.64 -4.92 -20.86
N LEU A 127 7.10 -5.55 -19.82
CA LEU A 127 5.70 -6.00 -19.81
C LEU A 127 4.72 -4.84 -19.60
N ARG A 128 5.22 -3.67 -19.18
CA ARG A 128 4.49 -2.40 -19.13
C ARG A 128 4.61 -1.68 -20.48
N GLY A 129 3.70 -0.74 -20.71
CA GLY A 129 3.69 0.08 -21.92
C GLY A 129 2.28 0.52 -22.29
N GLU A 130 2.18 1.48 -23.21
CA GLU A 130 0.92 2.11 -23.59
C GLU A 130 -0.13 1.07 -24.06
N PRO A 131 -1.40 1.22 -23.64
CA PRO A 131 -2.50 0.36 -24.11
C PRO A 131 -2.59 0.33 -25.64
N GLY A 132 -2.90 -0.85 -26.21
CA GLY A 132 -2.96 -1.09 -27.65
C GLY A 132 -1.60 -1.40 -28.31
N THR A 133 -0.48 -1.19 -27.61
CA THR A 133 0.82 -1.68 -28.08
C THR A 133 0.96 -3.18 -27.86
N LYS A 134 1.83 -3.85 -28.62
CA LYS A 134 2.05 -5.30 -28.49
C LYS A 134 3.39 -5.61 -27.85
N VAL A 135 3.46 -6.76 -27.19
CA VAL A 135 4.68 -7.37 -26.68
C VAL A 135 4.70 -8.84 -27.06
N VAL A 136 5.87 -9.33 -27.45
CA VAL A 136 6.07 -10.73 -27.80
C VAL A 136 6.81 -11.41 -26.66
N LEU A 137 6.17 -12.38 -26.00
CA LEU A 137 6.78 -13.19 -24.95
C LEU A 137 7.20 -14.53 -25.51
N ARG A 138 8.43 -14.95 -25.23
CA ARG A 138 8.85 -16.33 -25.42
C ARG A 138 8.91 -17.01 -24.07
N VAL A 139 8.16 -18.10 -23.90
CA VAL A 139 8.02 -18.79 -22.62
C VAL A 139 8.37 -20.28 -22.74
N LEU A 140 8.94 -20.83 -21.68
CA LEU A 140 9.14 -22.26 -21.51
C LEU A 140 8.03 -22.80 -20.60
N ARG A 141 7.36 -23.87 -21.06
CA ARG A 141 6.28 -24.54 -20.35
C ARG A 141 6.69 -25.98 -20.07
N GLU A 142 6.52 -26.43 -18.83
CA GLU A 142 7.03 -27.73 -18.35
C GLU A 142 6.59 -28.92 -19.23
N GLU A 143 5.35 -28.90 -19.73
CA GLU A 143 4.81 -29.96 -20.58
C GLU A 143 5.12 -29.80 -22.08
N GLN A 144 5.90 -28.79 -22.48
CA GLN A 144 6.25 -28.53 -23.88
C GLN A 144 7.76 -28.35 -24.09
N PRO A 145 8.40 -29.21 -24.91
CA PRO A 145 9.85 -29.18 -25.09
C PRO A 145 10.35 -28.00 -25.93
N GLN A 146 9.47 -27.31 -26.66
CA GLN A 146 9.83 -26.13 -27.45
C GLN A 146 9.25 -24.86 -26.81
N PRO A 147 9.99 -23.74 -26.81
CA PRO A 147 9.45 -22.48 -26.32
C PRO A 147 8.24 -22.01 -27.13
N LEU A 148 7.23 -21.53 -26.41
CA LEU A 148 6.03 -20.92 -26.98
C LEU A 148 6.25 -19.42 -27.19
N GLU A 149 5.78 -18.90 -28.31
CA GLU A 149 5.75 -17.45 -28.58
C GLU A 149 4.33 -16.93 -28.47
N LEU A 150 4.11 -15.96 -27.58
CA LEU A 150 2.82 -15.36 -27.28
C LEU A 150 2.88 -13.87 -27.58
N THR A 151 2.08 -13.41 -28.56
CA THR A 151 1.90 -11.97 -28.81
C THR A 151 0.74 -11.47 -27.96
N ILE A 152 1.02 -10.51 -27.09
CA ILE A 152 0.06 -9.96 -26.13
C ILE A 152 -0.11 -8.47 -26.41
N GLU A 153 -1.35 -8.02 -26.56
CA GLU A 153 -1.69 -6.60 -26.65
C GLU A 153 -1.84 -6.02 -25.24
N ARG A 154 -1.10 -4.96 -24.92
CA ARG A 154 -1.17 -4.28 -23.63
C ARG A 154 -2.51 -3.59 -23.48
N ASP A 155 -3.01 -3.54 -22.25
CA ASP A 155 -4.27 -2.93 -21.88
C ASP A 155 -4.12 -2.26 -20.50
N THR A 156 -5.10 -1.43 -20.12
CA THR A 156 -5.17 -0.90 -18.76
C THR A 156 -5.72 -1.97 -17.84
N ILE A 157 -4.83 -2.56 -17.03
CA ILE A 157 -5.16 -3.63 -16.09
C ILE A 157 -5.72 -3.02 -14.82
N ARG A 158 -6.90 -3.48 -14.40
CA ARG A 158 -7.52 -3.08 -13.14
C ARG A 158 -7.38 -4.19 -12.11
N VAL A 159 -6.87 -3.84 -10.93
CA VAL A 159 -6.73 -4.77 -9.81
C VAL A 159 -7.97 -4.65 -8.93
N THR A 160 -8.68 -5.76 -8.71
CA THR A 160 -9.89 -5.75 -7.87
C THR A 160 -9.54 -5.56 -6.39
N SER A 161 -9.99 -4.45 -5.81
CA SER A 161 -9.74 -4.13 -4.39
C SER A 161 -10.80 -4.70 -3.44
N VAL A 162 -12.04 -4.86 -3.92
CA VAL A 162 -13.18 -5.33 -3.13
C VAL A 162 -13.75 -6.63 -3.69
N ARG A 163 -13.93 -7.63 -2.81
CA ARG A 163 -14.67 -8.86 -3.12
C ARG A 163 -15.83 -9.00 -2.14
N VAL A 164 -17.04 -9.23 -2.65
CA VAL A 164 -18.24 -9.40 -1.82
C VAL A 164 -18.95 -10.71 -2.16
N ARG A 165 -19.47 -11.39 -1.14
CA ARG A 165 -20.31 -12.60 -1.26
C ARG A 165 -21.31 -12.68 -0.13
N LEU A 166 -22.32 -13.54 -0.26
CA LEU A 166 -23.17 -13.93 0.86
C LEU A 166 -22.49 -15.05 1.66
N LEU A 167 -22.52 -14.96 2.99
CA LEU A 167 -22.18 -16.06 3.89
C LEU A 167 -23.39 -16.98 4.09
N GLU A 168 -24.53 -16.35 4.26
CA GLU A 168 -25.84 -16.95 4.46
C GLU A 168 -26.88 -16.05 3.79
N PRO A 169 -28.14 -16.50 3.62
CA PRO A 169 -29.20 -15.62 3.14
C PRO A 169 -29.26 -14.33 3.96
N ARG A 170 -29.04 -13.19 3.27
CA ARG A 170 -29.05 -11.84 3.84
C ARG A 170 -27.87 -11.51 4.79
N TYR A 171 -26.83 -12.33 4.87
CA TYR A 171 -25.60 -11.99 5.59
C TYR A 171 -24.44 -11.82 4.62
N GLY A 172 -23.93 -10.59 4.53
CA GLY A 172 -22.86 -10.23 3.60
C GLY A 172 -21.47 -10.47 4.19
N TYR A 173 -20.52 -10.74 3.31
CA TYR A 173 -19.09 -10.68 3.57
C TYR A 173 -18.45 -9.80 2.50
N ALA A 174 -17.75 -8.75 2.90
CA ALA A 174 -16.97 -7.89 2.03
C ALA A 174 -15.50 -7.92 2.48
N ARG A 175 -14.59 -8.27 1.58
CA ARG A 175 -13.15 -8.19 1.80
C ARG A 175 -12.59 -7.01 1.03
N ILE A 176 -11.83 -6.15 1.72
CA ILE A 176 -11.02 -5.11 1.11
C ILE A 176 -9.57 -5.52 1.27
N SER A 177 -8.89 -5.85 0.17
CA SER A 177 -7.48 -6.29 0.21
C SER A 177 -6.49 -5.11 0.29
N THR A 178 -6.86 -3.97 -0.25
CA THR A 178 -6.07 -2.72 -0.28
C THR A 178 -7.02 -1.55 -0.56
N PHE A 179 -6.61 -0.32 -0.23
CA PHE A 179 -7.34 0.90 -0.56
C PHE A 179 -6.74 1.60 -1.78
N GLN A 180 -7.48 1.56 -2.89
CA GLN A 180 -7.21 2.27 -4.13
C GLN A 180 -8.26 3.37 -4.31
N SER A 181 -8.03 4.32 -5.22
CA SER A 181 -8.88 5.50 -5.40
C SER A 181 -10.38 5.17 -5.54
N GLU A 182 -10.73 4.06 -6.19
CA GLU A 182 -12.11 3.65 -6.45
C GLU A 182 -12.68 2.68 -5.39
N THR A 183 -11.90 2.26 -4.39
CA THR A 183 -12.30 1.19 -3.46
C THR A 183 -13.59 1.51 -2.68
N GLY A 184 -13.81 2.77 -2.28
CA GLY A 184 -15.02 3.17 -1.56
C GLY A 184 -16.28 3.04 -2.43
N ALA A 185 -16.21 3.54 -3.67
CA ALA A 185 -17.27 3.38 -4.67
C ALA A 185 -17.51 1.90 -5.04
N GLU A 186 -16.44 1.12 -5.22
CA GLU A 186 -16.52 -0.32 -5.50
C GLU A 186 -17.22 -1.08 -4.38
N LEU A 187 -16.91 -0.77 -3.12
CA LEU A 187 -17.57 -1.35 -1.94
C LEU A 187 -19.07 -1.06 -1.95
N SER A 188 -19.43 0.22 -2.10
CA SER A 188 -20.83 0.65 -2.10
C SER A 188 -21.63 0.01 -3.21
N LYS A 189 -21.05 -0.04 -4.42
CA LYS A 189 -21.65 -0.69 -5.59
C LYS A 189 -21.82 -2.19 -5.38
N ALA A 190 -20.80 -2.88 -4.85
CA ALA A 190 -20.85 -4.32 -4.66
C ALA A 190 -21.88 -4.73 -3.59
N ILE A 191 -21.97 -4.01 -2.48
CA ILE A 191 -22.99 -4.26 -1.43
C ILE A 191 -24.39 -4.00 -1.99
N THR A 192 -24.59 -2.87 -2.68
CA THR A 192 -25.88 -2.55 -3.32
C THR A 192 -26.29 -3.61 -4.34
N GLY A 193 -25.34 -4.15 -5.12
CA GLY A 193 -25.58 -5.23 -6.07
C GLY A 193 -26.04 -6.54 -5.42
N ILE A 194 -25.51 -6.87 -4.23
CA ILE A 194 -26.01 -8.03 -3.48
C ILE A 194 -27.39 -7.73 -2.89
N GLN A 195 -27.63 -6.52 -2.37
CA GLN A 195 -28.93 -6.13 -1.84
C GLN A 195 -30.03 -6.01 -2.90
N SER A 196 -29.70 -5.81 -4.18
CA SER A 196 -30.69 -5.78 -5.26
C SER A 196 -31.08 -7.18 -5.75
N THR A 197 -30.18 -8.15 -5.60
CA THR A 197 -30.40 -9.56 -5.97
C THR A 197 -30.90 -10.40 -4.79
N SER A 198 -30.91 -9.83 -3.58
CA SER A 198 -31.40 -10.46 -2.35
C SER A 198 -32.31 -9.52 -1.55
N LYS A 199 -32.82 -9.95 -0.39
CA LYS A 199 -33.49 -9.02 0.55
C LYS A 199 -32.43 -8.15 1.25
N PRO A 200 -32.79 -7.00 1.85
CA PRO A 200 -31.87 -6.19 2.63
C PRO A 200 -31.06 -7.04 3.62
N LEU A 201 -29.74 -6.79 3.67
CA LEU A 201 -28.83 -7.52 4.53
C LEU A 201 -29.23 -7.33 6.00
N LEU A 202 -29.14 -8.42 6.77
CA LEU A 202 -29.31 -8.44 8.22
C LEU A 202 -27.99 -8.23 8.96
N GLY A 203 -26.86 -8.27 8.26
CA GLY A 203 -25.55 -7.94 8.81
C GLY A 203 -24.44 -8.07 7.76
N LEU A 204 -23.28 -7.50 8.07
CA LEU A 204 -22.10 -7.51 7.21
C LEU A 204 -20.84 -7.87 8.03
N VAL A 205 -20.06 -8.80 7.51
CA VAL A 205 -18.66 -8.98 7.91
C VAL A 205 -17.78 -8.20 6.95
N LEU A 206 -17.05 -7.22 7.46
CA LEU A 206 -16.08 -6.43 6.72
C LEU A 206 -14.67 -6.92 7.06
N ASP A 207 -14.00 -7.59 6.13
CA ASP A 207 -12.68 -8.18 6.33
C ASP A 207 -11.56 -7.24 5.86
N LEU A 208 -10.78 -6.74 6.82
CA LEU A 208 -9.59 -5.90 6.63
C LEU A 208 -8.29 -6.63 7.02
N ARG A 209 -8.34 -7.95 7.24
CA ARG A 209 -7.16 -8.74 7.60
C ARG A 209 -6.14 -8.72 6.46
N SER A 210 -4.89 -8.49 6.86
CA SER A 210 -3.72 -8.38 5.99
C SER A 210 -3.83 -7.26 4.96
N ASN A 211 -4.66 -6.24 5.22
CA ASN A 211 -4.79 -5.05 4.38
C ASN A 211 -3.84 -3.94 4.88
N PRO A 212 -2.75 -3.62 4.15
CA PRO A 212 -1.74 -2.66 4.57
C PRO A 212 -2.19 -1.19 4.49
N GLY A 213 -3.44 -0.94 4.09
CA GLY A 213 -4.02 0.37 3.91
C GLY A 213 -4.00 0.78 2.43
N GLY A 214 -3.64 2.04 2.17
CA GLY A 214 -3.61 2.62 0.84
C GLY A 214 -4.12 4.06 0.84
N VAL A 215 -4.92 4.42 -0.15
CA VAL A 215 -5.46 5.77 -0.33
C VAL A 215 -6.43 6.12 0.79
N LEU A 216 -6.11 7.19 1.55
CA LEU A 216 -6.94 7.66 2.67
C LEU A 216 -8.38 8.00 2.25
N GLY A 217 -8.53 8.69 1.11
CA GLY A 217 -9.84 9.11 0.60
C GLY A 217 -10.79 7.93 0.39
N ALA A 218 -10.28 6.80 -0.09
CA ALA A 218 -11.07 5.60 -0.29
C ALA A 218 -11.52 4.94 1.02
N ALA A 219 -10.68 4.98 2.07
CA ALA A 219 -11.09 4.53 3.40
C ALA A 219 -12.10 5.48 4.05
N VAL A 220 -11.99 6.79 3.79
CA VAL A 220 -13.00 7.76 4.21
C VAL A 220 -14.33 7.48 3.53
N GLU A 221 -14.35 7.30 2.21
CA GLU A 221 -15.56 6.97 1.45
C GLU A 221 -16.16 5.61 1.90
N ALA A 222 -15.32 4.60 2.14
CA ALA A 222 -15.77 3.33 2.68
C ALA A 222 -16.39 3.45 4.09
N ALA A 223 -15.88 4.34 4.94
CA ALA A 223 -16.48 4.61 6.25
C ALA A 223 -17.79 5.39 6.12
N ASP A 224 -17.81 6.38 5.23
CA ASP A 224 -18.96 7.24 4.93
C ASP A 224 -20.18 6.43 4.49
N ALA A 225 -19.96 5.34 3.77
CA ALA A 225 -21.01 4.42 3.34
C ALA A 225 -21.85 3.78 4.47
N PHE A 226 -21.37 3.84 5.73
CA PHE A 226 -22.02 3.23 6.89
C PHE A 226 -22.33 4.20 8.02
N LEU A 227 -22.04 5.49 7.87
CA LEU A 227 -22.13 6.50 8.94
C LEU A 227 -23.03 7.65 8.51
N ASP A 228 -24.02 8.01 9.34
CA ASP A 228 -24.92 9.12 9.02
C ASP A 228 -24.32 10.52 9.28
N GLU A 229 -23.37 10.64 10.21
CA GLU A 229 -22.76 11.92 10.58
C GLU A 229 -21.47 11.76 11.41
N GLY A 230 -20.78 12.89 11.62
CA GLY A 230 -19.66 13.01 12.55
C GLY A 230 -18.28 12.79 11.93
N LEU A 231 -17.22 12.98 12.71
CA LEU A 231 -15.84 12.90 12.22
C LEU A 231 -15.49 11.45 11.87
N ILE A 232 -14.92 11.20 10.69
CA ILE A 232 -14.34 9.91 10.28
C ILE A 232 -12.87 9.88 10.69
N VAL A 233 -12.11 10.89 10.28
CA VAL A 233 -10.67 11.03 10.59
C VAL A 233 -10.24 12.47 10.48
N ALA A 234 -9.24 12.85 11.29
CA ALA A 234 -8.53 14.11 11.15
C ALA A 234 -7.04 13.86 10.90
N THR A 235 -6.42 14.71 10.08
CA THR A 235 -4.96 14.76 9.92
C THR A 235 -4.43 16.01 10.60
N LYS A 236 -3.29 15.89 11.28
CA LYS A 236 -2.55 17.04 11.81
C LYS A 236 -1.07 16.95 11.45
N GLY A 237 -0.57 17.96 10.75
CA GLY A 237 0.80 18.09 10.32
C GLY A 237 1.40 19.44 10.70
N ARG A 238 2.66 19.65 10.30
CA ARG A 238 3.38 20.90 10.54
C ARG A 238 2.88 22.05 9.67
N LEU A 239 2.42 21.74 8.46
CA LEU A 239 1.99 22.72 7.47
C LEU A 239 0.46 22.78 7.40
N PRO A 240 -0.16 23.95 7.17
CA PRO A 240 -1.62 24.07 7.14
C PRO A 240 -2.32 23.12 6.15
N PHE A 241 -1.73 22.88 4.97
CA PHE A 241 -2.30 21.96 3.97
C PHE A 241 -2.29 20.49 4.41
N SER A 242 -1.50 20.14 5.42
CA SER A 242 -1.46 18.79 5.99
C SER A 242 -2.56 18.56 7.03
N ASN A 243 -3.31 19.61 7.39
CA ASN A 243 -4.41 19.57 8.34
C ASN A 243 -5.75 19.44 7.63
N SER A 244 -6.42 18.31 7.81
CA SER A 244 -7.72 18.02 7.19
C SER A 244 -8.66 17.36 8.20
N ARG A 245 -9.96 17.54 8.00
CA ARG A 245 -11.02 16.83 8.74
C ARG A 245 -12.00 16.27 7.74
N PHE A 246 -12.25 14.98 7.83
CA PHE A 246 -13.19 14.26 6.98
C PHE A 246 -14.37 13.86 7.84
N ASN A 247 -15.55 14.38 7.52
CA ASN A 247 -16.78 14.07 8.24
C ASN A 247 -17.69 13.23 7.34
N ALA A 248 -18.50 12.38 7.98
CA ALA A 248 -19.49 11.60 7.30
C ALA A 248 -20.64 12.47 6.77
N THR A 249 -21.24 12.00 5.69
CA THR A 249 -22.44 12.49 5.03
C THR A 249 -23.60 11.56 5.33
N ARG A 250 -24.83 12.07 5.24
CA ARG A 250 -25.99 11.29 5.66
C ARG A 250 -26.23 10.07 4.75
N GLY A 251 -26.12 8.87 5.32
CA GLY A 251 -26.52 7.61 4.71
C GLY A 251 -25.90 6.39 5.40
N ASP A 252 -26.65 5.29 5.49
CA ASP A 252 -26.11 3.98 5.88
C ASP A 252 -26.63 2.92 4.92
N LEU A 253 -25.74 2.36 4.11
CA LEU A 253 -26.07 1.32 3.13
C LEU A 253 -26.79 0.10 3.76
N LEU A 254 -26.55 -0.15 5.04
CA LEU A 254 -27.12 -1.28 5.76
C LEU A 254 -28.34 -0.91 6.62
N ASN A 255 -28.78 0.35 6.61
CA ASN A 255 -29.93 0.83 7.37
C ASN A 255 -29.90 0.37 8.85
N GLY A 256 -28.74 0.49 9.51
CA GLY A 256 -28.55 0.10 10.91
C GLY A 256 -28.29 -1.39 11.14
N ALA A 257 -28.24 -2.25 10.11
CA ALA A 257 -27.87 -3.65 10.31
C ALA A 257 -26.43 -3.78 10.86
N PRO A 258 -26.17 -4.73 11.77
CA PRO A 258 -24.88 -4.87 12.46
C PRO A 258 -23.71 -5.14 11.52
N ILE A 259 -22.55 -4.56 11.86
CA ILE A 259 -21.29 -4.79 11.16
C ILE A 259 -20.27 -5.38 12.14
N VAL A 260 -19.55 -6.41 11.70
CA VAL A 260 -18.32 -6.90 12.35
C VAL A 260 -17.15 -6.62 11.43
N VAL A 261 -16.12 -5.95 11.93
CA VAL A 261 -14.88 -5.71 11.17
C VAL A 261 -13.81 -6.69 11.65
N LEU A 262 -13.26 -7.48 10.74
CA LEU A 262 -12.16 -8.39 11.02
C LEU A 262 -10.82 -7.69 10.76
N VAL A 263 -9.91 -7.79 11.73
CA VAL A 263 -8.58 -7.17 11.68
C VAL A 263 -7.49 -8.11 12.20
N ASP A 264 -6.26 -7.92 11.74
CA ASP A 264 -5.08 -8.64 12.22
C ASP A 264 -3.84 -7.72 12.28
N GLY A 265 -2.67 -8.28 12.60
CA GLY A 265 -1.40 -7.54 12.63
C GLY A 265 -0.99 -6.91 11.28
N GLY A 266 -1.53 -7.38 10.16
CA GLY A 266 -1.31 -6.82 8.83
C GLY A 266 -2.29 -5.71 8.44
N SER A 267 -3.36 -5.51 9.20
CA SER A 267 -4.24 -4.35 9.04
C SER A 267 -3.50 -3.07 9.43
N ALA A 268 -3.30 -2.13 8.49
CA ALA A 268 -2.52 -0.91 8.74
C ALA A 268 -3.12 0.35 8.08
N SER A 269 -2.74 1.53 8.58
CA SER A 269 -2.98 2.83 7.93
C SER A 269 -4.47 3.07 7.61
N ALA A 270 -4.85 3.17 6.33
CA ALA A 270 -6.23 3.41 5.90
C ALA A 270 -7.22 2.35 6.44
N SER A 271 -6.78 1.09 6.61
CA SER A 271 -7.56 0.03 7.27
C SER A 271 -7.86 0.37 8.74
N GLU A 272 -6.88 0.92 9.44
CA GLU A 272 -7.01 1.34 10.84
C GLU A 272 -7.89 2.58 10.97
N VAL A 273 -7.87 3.47 9.97
CA VAL A 273 -8.79 4.61 9.89
C VAL A 273 -10.24 4.14 9.77
N LEU A 274 -10.54 3.22 8.84
CA LEU A 274 -11.88 2.67 8.67
C LEU A 274 -12.36 1.94 9.93
N ALA A 275 -11.53 1.06 10.49
CA ALA A 275 -11.84 0.35 11.73
C ALA A 275 -12.09 1.32 12.90
N ALA A 276 -11.23 2.33 13.08
CA ALA A 276 -11.38 3.32 14.14
C ALA A 276 -12.66 4.17 13.96
N ALA A 277 -12.96 4.60 12.74
CA ALA A 277 -14.17 5.38 12.47
C ALA A 277 -15.43 4.59 12.84
N LEU A 278 -15.58 3.36 12.32
CA LEU A 278 -16.76 2.54 12.61
C LEU A 278 -16.87 2.16 14.09
N ARG A 279 -15.73 1.92 14.76
CA ARG A 279 -15.70 1.59 16.19
C ARG A 279 -16.07 2.79 17.07
N ASP A 280 -15.45 3.94 16.84
CA ASP A 280 -15.65 5.14 17.68
C ASP A 280 -17.08 5.68 17.56
N HIS A 281 -17.73 5.47 16.42
CA HIS A 281 -19.16 5.75 16.20
C HIS A 281 -20.09 4.66 16.76
N ARG A 282 -19.55 3.59 17.35
CA ARG A 282 -20.30 2.40 17.78
C ARG A 282 -21.14 1.77 16.65
N ARG A 283 -20.69 1.94 15.41
CA ARG A 283 -21.36 1.41 14.21
C ARG A 283 -20.98 -0.04 13.94
N ALA A 284 -19.77 -0.45 14.31
CA ALA A 284 -19.28 -1.82 14.13
C ALA A 284 -18.52 -2.32 15.35
N LEU A 285 -18.49 -3.65 15.51
CA LEU A 285 -17.64 -4.34 16.47
C LEU A 285 -16.34 -4.78 15.79
N ILE A 286 -15.19 -4.48 16.39
CA ILE A 286 -13.87 -4.88 15.86
C ILE A 286 -13.48 -6.23 16.45
N MET A 287 -13.15 -7.20 15.61
CA MET A 287 -12.82 -8.57 16.01
C MET A 287 -11.50 -9.05 15.38
N GLY A 288 -10.70 -9.80 16.14
CA GLY A 288 -9.45 -10.40 15.66
C GLY A 288 -8.27 -10.04 16.55
N GLU A 289 -7.18 -9.56 15.94
CA GLU A 289 -5.94 -9.20 16.64
C GLU A 289 -5.63 -7.70 16.54
N ARG A 290 -4.75 -7.22 17.42
CA ARG A 290 -4.30 -5.82 17.39
C ARG A 290 -3.67 -5.51 16.04
N THR A 291 -4.06 -4.38 15.45
CA THR A 291 -3.56 -3.90 14.15
C THR A 291 -2.11 -3.41 14.21
N PHE A 292 -1.54 -3.09 13.05
CA PHE A 292 -0.13 -2.75 12.88
C PHE A 292 0.31 -1.48 13.64
N GLY A 293 -0.50 -0.42 13.60
CA GLY A 293 -0.26 0.84 14.31
C GLY A 293 0.32 1.97 13.48
N LYS A 294 0.11 2.01 12.16
CA LYS A 294 0.62 3.07 11.30
C LYS A 294 -0.35 4.26 11.28
N GLY A 295 -0.01 5.30 12.04
CA GLY A 295 -0.82 6.50 12.25
C GLY A 295 -0.32 7.75 11.54
N THR A 296 0.40 7.60 10.43
CA THR A 296 1.05 8.72 9.69
C THR A 296 0.55 8.83 8.26
N VAL A 297 0.52 10.05 7.75
CA VAL A 297 0.23 10.38 6.35
C VAL A 297 1.54 10.61 5.62
N GLN A 298 1.73 9.91 4.50
CA GLN A 298 2.77 10.22 3.54
C GLN A 298 2.20 11.06 2.39
N THR A 299 2.91 12.13 2.03
CA THR A 299 2.64 12.93 0.83
C THR A 299 3.72 12.65 -0.20
N ILE A 300 3.32 12.43 -1.45
CA ILE A 300 4.24 12.35 -2.59
C ILE A 300 4.46 13.77 -3.11
N LEU A 301 5.71 14.22 -3.07
CA LEU A 301 6.15 15.51 -3.57
C LEU A 301 6.93 15.29 -4.86
N PRO A 302 6.35 15.57 -6.04
CA PRO A 302 7.04 15.36 -7.31
C PRO A 302 8.21 16.35 -7.47
N LEU A 303 9.24 15.91 -8.18
CA LEU A 303 10.41 16.70 -8.56
C LEU A 303 10.44 16.90 -10.09
N ASP A 304 11.07 17.97 -10.55
CA ASP A 304 11.08 18.36 -11.97
C ASP A 304 11.67 17.31 -12.92
N ASN A 305 12.50 16.39 -12.40
CA ASN A 305 13.14 15.32 -13.16
C ASN A 305 12.29 14.04 -13.25
N GLY A 306 11.07 14.04 -12.69
CA GLY A 306 10.18 12.88 -12.62
C GLY A 306 10.39 11.99 -11.39
N ASP A 307 11.43 12.23 -10.58
CA ASP A 307 11.58 11.58 -9.27
C ASP A 307 10.59 12.20 -8.27
N ALA A 308 10.46 11.61 -7.08
CA ALA A 308 9.57 12.13 -6.04
C ALA A 308 10.12 11.90 -4.63
N ILE A 309 9.64 12.70 -3.68
CA ILE A 309 9.87 12.48 -2.25
C ILE A 309 8.57 11.98 -1.63
N LYS A 310 8.57 10.78 -1.06
CA LYS A 310 7.52 10.30 -0.16
C LYS A 310 7.88 10.77 1.24
N LEU A 311 7.11 11.68 1.82
CA LEU A 311 7.44 12.30 3.10
C LEU A 311 6.30 12.18 4.09
N THR A 312 6.60 11.83 5.34
CA THR A 312 5.62 11.90 6.42
C THR A 312 5.31 13.35 6.78
N THR A 313 4.11 13.81 6.44
CA THR A 313 3.70 15.22 6.60
C THR A 313 2.69 15.44 7.71
N ALA A 314 1.93 14.40 8.08
CA ALA A 314 0.88 14.47 9.10
C ALA A 314 0.73 13.17 9.89
N ARG A 315 -0.05 13.25 10.97
CA ARG A 315 -0.54 12.09 11.75
C ARG A 315 -2.07 12.00 11.67
N TYR A 316 -2.58 10.76 11.68
CA TYR A 316 -4.01 10.47 11.82
C TYR A 316 -4.47 10.60 13.27
N TYR A 317 -5.68 11.10 13.43
CA TYR A 317 -6.41 11.15 14.69
C TYR A 317 -7.81 10.57 14.47
N THR A 318 -8.18 9.63 15.33
CA THR A 318 -9.48 8.96 15.32
C THR A 318 -10.59 9.94 15.76
N PRO A 319 -11.87 9.59 15.57
CA PRO A 319 -12.98 10.44 16.03
C PRO A 319 -12.93 10.73 17.54
N SER A 320 -12.48 9.77 18.35
CA SER A 320 -12.23 9.95 19.80
C SER A 320 -11.01 10.82 20.14
N GLY A 321 -10.24 11.27 19.14
CA GLY A 321 -9.05 12.11 19.29
C GLY A 321 -7.76 11.35 19.59
N GLY A 322 -7.79 10.02 19.62
CA GLY A 322 -6.62 9.17 19.84
C GLY A 322 -5.69 9.11 18.61
N SER A 323 -4.40 8.90 18.85
CA SER A 323 -3.43 8.59 17.79
C SER A 323 -3.31 7.08 17.59
N ILE A 324 -3.35 6.65 16.33
CA ILE A 324 -3.12 5.26 15.90
C ILE A 324 -1.61 4.94 15.96
N GLN A 325 -0.74 5.94 15.81
CA GLN A 325 0.69 5.78 15.60
C GLN A 325 1.36 4.99 16.73
N ALA A 326 2.09 3.92 16.38
CA ALA A 326 2.76 3.00 17.29
C ALA A 326 1.84 2.30 18.32
N ARG A 327 0.52 2.45 18.17
CA ARG A 327 -0.49 1.86 19.06
C ARG A 327 -1.42 0.89 18.33
N GLY A 328 -1.86 1.22 17.14
CA GLY A 328 -2.91 0.47 16.44
C GLY A 328 -4.25 0.46 17.17
N ILE A 329 -5.20 -0.24 16.57
CA ILE A 329 -6.55 -0.47 17.05
C ILE A 329 -6.58 -1.80 17.79
N ARG A 330 -6.99 -1.74 19.05
CA ARG A 330 -7.26 -2.94 19.86
C ARG A 330 -8.68 -3.43 19.54
N PRO A 331 -8.86 -4.71 19.13
CA PRO A 331 -10.19 -5.28 18.91
C PRO A 331 -11.05 -5.25 20.16
N ASP A 332 -12.36 -5.18 19.96
CA ASP A 332 -13.36 -5.31 21.02
C ASP A 332 -13.54 -6.79 21.39
N VAL A 333 -13.41 -7.70 20.42
CA VAL A 333 -13.38 -9.15 20.63
C VAL A 333 -12.05 -9.70 20.11
N ILE A 334 -11.19 -10.15 21.03
CA ILE A 334 -9.90 -10.72 20.68
C ILE A 334 -10.09 -12.17 20.25
N VAL A 335 -9.69 -12.48 19.03
CA VAL A 335 -9.65 -13.84 18.48
C VAL A 335 -8.25 -14.05 17.93
N LYS A 336 -7.51 -14.98 18.53
CA LYS A 336 -6.21 -15.39 18.00
C LYS A 336 -6.43 -16.44 16.93
N THR A 337 -5.67 -16.37 15.84
CA THR A 337 -5.67 -17.44 14.85
C THR A 337 -5.14 -18.71 15.51
N ALA A 338 -5.86 -19.83 15.37
CA ALA A 338 -5.35 -21.11 15.81
C ALA A 338 -4.22 -21.53 14.86
N HIS A 339 -2.97 -21.39 15.28
CA HIS A 339 -1.83 -22.00 14.59
C HIS A 339 -1.89 -23.49 14.89
N PHE A 340 -2.08 -24.31 13.86
CA PHE A 340 -2.10 -25.78 13.98
C PHE A 340 -0.70 -26.39 13.94
N ASP A 341 0.34 -25.57 13.72
CA ASP A 341 1.75 -25.94 13.74
C ASP A 341 2.47 -25.19 14.86
N GLU A 342 3.18 -25.90 15.74
CA GLU A 342 3.83 -25.38 16.96
C GLU A 342 5.01 -24.42 16.68
N ASP A 343 5.51 -24.36 15.44
CA ASP A 343 6.66 -23.54 15.04
C ASP A 343 6.30 -22.15 14.49
N ASP A 344 5.01 -21.84 14.28
CA ASP A 344 4.55 -20.67 13.51
C ASP A 344 4.08 -19.48 14.38
N ASN A 345 4.63 -19.35 15.59
CA ASN A 345 4.49 -18.12 16.39
C ASN A 345 5.41 -17.00 15.85
N GLU A 346 5.34 -16.71 14.54
CA GLU A 346 5.99 -15.52 13.99
C GLU A 346 5.31 -14.27 14.57
N ILE A 347 5.99 -13.61 15.50
CA ILE A 347 5.60 -12.28 15.97
C ILE A 347 5.79 -11.33 14.79
N LEU A 348 4.71 -11.06 14.06
CA LEU A 348 4.72 -10.06 12.99
C LEU A 348 5.14 -8.71 13.57
N PRO A 349 6.11 -8.02 12.94
CA PRO A 349 6.56 -6.71 13.41
C PRO A 349 5.41 -5.70 13.37
N ARG A 350 5.39 -4.80 14.33
CA ARG A 350 4.43 -3.68 14.41
C ARG A 350 5.12 -2.35 14.13
N GLU A 351 4.34 -1.29 13.98
CA GLU A 351 4.89 0.06 13.79
C GLU A 351 5.89 0.44 14.89
N ALA A 352 5.62 0.05 16.14
CA ALA A 352 6.49 0.34 17.29
C ALA A 352 7.82 -0.43 17.28
N ASP A 353 7.92 -1.49 16.47
CA ASP A 353 9.13 -2.31 16.37
C ASP A 353 10.04 -1.85 15.22
N LEU A 354 9.56 -0.93 14.36
CA LEU A 354 10.33 -0.42 13.24
C LEU A 354 11.45 0.53 13.71
N PRO A 355 12.69 0.38 13.19
CA PRO A 355 13.75 1.36 13.40
C PRO A 355 13.32 2.76 12.97
N GLY A 356 13.57 3.76 13.81
CA GLY A 356 13.23 5.16 13.51
C GLY A 356 11.73 5.49 13.51
N HIS A 357 10.85 4.60 13.98
CA HIS A 357 9.42 4.87 14.02
C HIS A 357 9.08 6.13 14.82
N LEU A 358 8.01 6.82 14.40
CA LEU A 358 7.50 7.97 15.14
C LEU A 358 6.73 7.49 16.38
N LYS A 359 7.03 8.07 17.55
CA LYS A 359 6.27 7.82 18.78
C LYS A 359 4.81 8.25 18.65
N ALA A 360 3.93 7.61 19.42
CA ALA A 360 2.52 8.00 19.54
C ALA A 360 2.40 9.47 19.98
N GLY A 361 1.66 10.29 19.22
CA GLY A 361 1.38 11.67 19.60
C GLY A 361 0.27 11.72 20.66
N GLY A 362 0.53 12.35 21.81
CA GLY A 362 -0.47 12.61 22.87
C GLY A 362 -0.40 11.68 24.09
N ALA A 363 0.52 12.00 25.02
CA ALA A 363 0.38 12.11 26.48
C ALA A 363 1.77 12.47 27.06
N THR A 364 1.82 13.62 27.73
CA THR A 364 2.85 14.22 28.60
C THR A 364 4.27 13.65 28.63
N SER A 365 5.24 14.55 28.39
CA SER A 365 6.48 14.58 29.15
C SER A 365 6.14 14.72 30.64
N ASP A 366 6.06 13.62 31.37
CA ASP A 366 6.28 13.69 32.81
C ASP A 366 7.77 13.97 33.01
N GLY A 367 8.06 15.18 33.50
CA GLY A 367 9.33 15.45 34.13
C GLY A 367 9.48 14.50 35.31
N GLY A 368 10.46 13.62 35.23
CA GLY A 368 11.01 12.95 36.39
C GLY A 368 12.08 13.85 36.99
N ASP A 369 11.66 14.71 37.91
CA ASP A 369 12.49 15.07 39.07
C ASP A 369 12.35 13.90 40.05
N GLY A 370 13.49 13.34 40.48
CA GLY A 370 13.58 12.17 41.36
C GLY A 370 14.93 11.48 41.26
#